data_AF-A0A974VRW9-F1
#
_entry.id   AF-A0A974VRW9-F1
#
_cell.length_a   1.000
_cell.length_b   1.000
_cell.length_c   1.000
_cell.angle_alpha   90.00
_cell.angle_beta   90.00
_cell.angle_gamma   90.00
#
_symmetry.space_group_name_H-M   'P 1'
#
loop_
_entity.id
_entity.type
_entity.pdbx_description
1 polymer ?
#
loop_
_entity_poly.entity_id
_entity_poly.type
_entity_poly.pdbx_seq_one_letter_code
_entity_poly.pdbx_strand_id
1 'polypeptide(L)'
;MIIARKEGPPNGKFDFLFSNTYLAPFVQQKPDYWEKLHDMLYGGGRLRKFATIVEDIVEKFSFLALAQDQITESESRRDREKKFFIHYHTYAYVFMTKSFLDACAVFLNESYALEQRGSGIALDKQSFINCLDKVNPDLTKQLHSQREWFKLVVRYRNNLIHKHGLYVGPIPTVPDSLKDPIAVDQYILTQPAYIPNDPDLLIDNIYNGVEGDFIKVTCFVDEWINEAFHLFHIILSGFTTSFEVHDPNINSK
;
A
#
# COMPACT_ATOMS: atom_id res chain seq x y z
N MET A 1 -3.48 20.51 -4.57
CA MET A 1 -2.14 20.49 -5.18
C MET A 1 -1.49 19.18 -4.79
N ILE A 2 -1.45 18.21 -5.69
CA ILE A 2 -0.61 17.04 -5.52
C ILE A 2 0.69 17.25 -6.28
N ILE A 3 1.82 17.27 -5.57
CA ILE A 3 3.15 17.11 -6.15
C ILE A 3 3.99 16.28 -5.17
N ALA A 4 4.44 15.11 -5.61
CA ALA A 4 5.68 14.50 -5.13
C ALA A 4 6.34 13.75 -6.30
N ARG A 5 7.33 14.39 -6.95
CA ARG A 5 8.26 13.79 -7.91
C ARG A 5 9.62 14.48 -7.92
N LYS A 6 10.67 13.71 -8.22
CA LYS A 6 12.04 14.18 -8.47
C LYS A 6 12.24 14.68 -9.91
N GLU A 7 11.51 14.16 -10.89
CA GLU A 7 11.49 14.65 -12.27
C GLU A 7 10.03 14.73 -12.76
N GLY A 8 9.63 15.91 -13.26
CA GLY A 8 8.26 16.20 -13.72
C GLY A 8 7.88 15.50 -15.03
N PRO A 9 6.65 15.69 -15.54
CA PRO A 9 6.18 15.00 -16.75
C PRO A 9 6.95 15.44 -18.01
N PRO A 10 7.40 14.52 -18.88
CA PRO A 10 8.29 14.87 -19.99
C PRO A 10 7.58 15.57 -21.15
N ASN A 11 6.25 15.45 -21.29
CA ASN A 11 5.51 15.95 -22.45
C ASN A 11 4.07 16.30 -22.05
N GLY A 12 3.63 17.53 -22.39
CA GLY A 12 2.36 18.10 -21.98
C GLY A 12 1.11 17.33 -22.45
N LYS A 13 0.02 17.55 -21.69
CA LYS A 13 -1.34 16.97 -21.76
C LYS A 13 -1.50 15.57 -21.15
N PHE A 14 -1.22 15.44 -19.86
CA PHE A 14 -1.74 14.34 -19.04
C PHE A 14 -2.26 14.87 -17.70
N ASP A 15 -3.36 14.29 -17.23
CA ASP A 15 -4.18 14.74 -16.09
C ASP A 15 -3.40 14.96 -14.79
N PHE A 16 -3.59 16.12 -14.16
CA PHE A 16 -2.79 16.57 -13.02
C PHE A 16 -2.85 15.67 -11.78
N LEU A 17 -3.91 14.87 -11.60
CA LEU A 17 -4.09 14.03 -10.40
C LEU A 17 -3.25 12.75 -10.45
N PHE A 18 -3.41 11.94 -11.50
CA PHE A 18 -2.71 10.66 -11.63
C PHE A 18 -1.31 10.82 -12.22
N SER A 19 -1.10 11.85 -13.05
CA SER A 19 0.18 12.06 -13.74
C SER A 19 1.19 12.92 -12.97
N ASN A 20 0.87 13.43 -11.77
CA ASN A 20 1.82 14.12 -10.87
C ASN A 20 1.98 13.44 -9.49
N THR A 21 1.43 12.24 -9.36
CA THR A 21 1.56 11.39 -8.17
C THR A 21 2.55 10.26 -8.40
N TYR A 22 2.87 9.53 -7.34
CA TYR A 22 3.61 8.26 -7.44
C TYR A 22 2.85 7.15 -8.18
N LEU A 23 1.59 7.37 -8.58
CA LEU A 23 0.83 6.45 -9.41
C LEU A 23 1.24 6.48 -10.89
N ALA A 24 1.86 7.55 -11.40
CA ALA A 24 2.04 7.65 -12.85
C ALA A 24 2.84 6.53 -13.52
N PRO A 25 3.92 5.97 -12.92
CA PRO A 25 4.59 4.81 -13.52
C PRO A 25 3.62 3.64 -13.77
N PHE A 26 2.61 3.50 -12.92
CA PHE A 26 1.60 2.45 -13.03
C PHE A 26 0.45 2.82 -13.99
N VAL A 27 0.11 4.10 -14.08
CA VAL A 27 -1.01 4.63 -14.90
C VAL A 27 -0.64 4.71 -16.40
N GLN A 28 0.64 4.91 -16.71
CA GLN A 28 1.15 5.00 -18.09
C GLN A 28 0.85 3.75 -18.96
N GLN A 29 0.53 2.61 -18.35
CA GLN A 29 0.22 1.37 -19.07
C GLN A 29 -1.15 1.39 -19.77
N LYS A 30 -2.09 2.26 -19.33
CA LYS A 30 -3.46 2.38 -19.89
C LYS A 30 -3.96 3.83 -19.89
N PRO A 31 -3.33 4.74 -20.63
CA PRO A 31 -3.62 6.18 -20.56
C PRO A 31 -5.11 6.51 -20.76
N ASP A 32 -5.74 5.91 -21.78
CA ASP A 32 -7.15 6.16 -22.13
C ASP A 32 -8.13 5.79 -21.00
N TYR A 33 -7.84 4.73 -20.24
CA TYR A 33 -8.68 4.32 -19.11
C TYR A 33 -8.64 5.36 -17.99
N TRP A 34 -7.44 5.84 -17.66
CA TRP A 34 -7.24 6.79 -16.57
C TRP A 34 -7.73 8.19 -16.92
N GLU A 35 -7.61 8.61 -18.18
CA GLU A 35 -8.22 9.86 -18.68
C GLU A 35 -9.75 9.77 -18.60
N LYS A 36 -10.35 8.66 -19.06
CA LYS A 36 -11.80 8.45 -18.93
C LYS A 36 -12.26 8.47 -17.47
N LEU A 37 -11.54 7.82 -16.57
CA LEU A 37 -11.86 7.84 -15.14
C LEU A 37 -11.76 9.25 -14.55
N HIS A 38 -10.74 10.02 -14.94
CA HIS A 38 -10.60 11.40 -14.54
C HIS A 38 -11.80 12.24 -15.02
N ASP A 39 -12.19 12.13 -16.28
CA ASP A 39 -13.38 12.82 -16.80
C ASP A 39 -14.67 12.40 -16.09
N MET A 40 -14.82 11.12 -15.76
CA MET A 40 -15.95 10.62 -14.96
C MET A 40 -16.01 11.30 -13.58
N LEU A 41 -14.87 11.44 -12.90
CA LEU A 41 -14.77 12.02 -11.56
C LEU A 41 -14.86 13.56 -11.57
N TYR A 42 -14.34 14.24 -12.60
CA TYR A 42 -14.15 15.69 -12.59
C TYR A 42 -14.93 16.45 -13.66
N GLY A 43 -15.45 15.78 -14.69
CA GLY A 43 -16.20 16.36 -15.81
C GLY A 43 -17.64 16.80 -15.49
N GLY A 44 -18.02 16.87 -14.21
CA GLY A 44 -19.34 17.35 -13.77
C GLY A 44 -20.45 16.28 -13.72
N GLY A 45 -20.09 15.01 -13.87
CA GLY A 45 -21.03 13.88 -13.82
C GLY A 45 -21.42 13.43 -12.39
N ARG A 46 -22.29 12.41 -12.32
CA ARG A 46 -22.77 11.80 -11.06
C ARG A 46 -21.66 11.24 -10.17
N LEU A 47 -20.49 10.95 -10.74
CA LEU A 47 -19.36 10.35 -10.03
C LEU A 47 -18.47 11.38 -9.32
N ARG A 48 -18.72 12.68 -9.54
CA ARG A 48 -18.00 13.77 -8.85
C ARG A 48 -18.10 13.70 -7.33
N LYS A 49 -19.18 13.14 -6.79
CA LYS A 49 -19.34 12.94 -5.34
C LYS A 49 -18.29 12.02 -4.73
N PHE A 50 -17.63 11.18 -5.56
CA PHE A 50 -16.58 10.26 -5.12
C PHE A 50 -15.16 10.79 -5.33
N ALA A 51 -15.00 11.93 -6.02
CA ALA A 51 -13.70 12.49 -6.37
C ALA A 51 -12.80 12.68 -5.13
N THR A 52 -13.32 13.27 -4.06
CA THR A 52 -12.56 13.48 -2.81
C THR A 52 -12.10 12.18 -2.15
N ILE A 53 -12.88 11.10 -2.24
CA ILE A 53 -12.48 9.80 -1.69
C ILE A 53 -11.37 9.18 -2.54
N VAL A 54 -11.47 9.31 -3.88
CA VAL A 54 -10.41 8.86 -4.79
C VAL A 54 -9.13 9.66 -4.57
N GLU A 55 -9.22 10.97 -4.35
CA GLU A 55 -8.07 11.82 -3.99
C GLU A 55 -7.37 11.32 -2.72
N ASP A 56 -8.13 10.97 -1.68
CA ASP A 56 -7.56 10.42 -0.45
C ASP A 56 -6.83 9.08 -0.71
N ILE A 57 -7.43 8.17 -1.49
CA ILE A 57 -6.76 6.91 -1.88
C ILE A 57 -5.43 7.19 -2.61
N VAL A 58 -5.46 8.11 -3.58
CA VAL A 58 -4.29 8.51 -4.38
C VAL A 58 -3.21 9.15 -3.50
N GLU A 59 -3.61 9.98 -2.53
CA GLU A 59 -2.71 10.59 -1.55
C GLU A 59 -2.04 9.53 -0.67
N LYS A 60 -2.82 8.59 -0.08
CA LYS A 60 -2.25 7.52 0.76
C LYS A 60 -1.33 6.61 -0.02
N PHE A 61 -1.70 6.25 -1.26
CA PHE A 61 -0.81 5.51 -2.15
C PHE A 61 0.48 6.28 -2.42
N SER A 62 0.40 7.59 -2.61
CA SER A 62 1.60 8.40 -2.89
C SER A 62 2.56 8.47 -1.71
N PHE A 63 2.04 8.56 -0.49
CA PHE A 63 2.89 8.49 0.70
C PHE A 63 3.46 7.09 0.94
N LEU A 64 2.72 6.02 0.60
CA LEU A 64 3.24 4.66 0.61
C LEU A 64 4.46 4.53 -0.31
N ALA A 65 4.34 5.00 -1.56
CA ALA A 65 5.43 5.01 -2.52
C ALA A 65 6.61 5.88 -2.09
N LEU A 66 6.35 7.05 -1.50
CA LEU A 66 7.41 7.89 -0.96
C LEU A 66 8.19 7.16 0.15
N ALA A 67 7.51 6.41 1.02
CA ALA A 67 8.18 5.63 2.06
C ALA A 67 9.03 4.49 1.46
N GLN A 68 8.56 3.83 0.40
CA GLN A 68 9.35 2.84 -0.37
C GLN A 68 10.64 3.46 -0.93
N ASP A 69 10.53 4.61 -1.61
CA ASP A 69 11.69 5.32 -2.16
C ASP A 69 12.73 5.63 -1.07
N GLN A 70 12.27 6.15 0.07
CA GLN A 70 13.15 6.49 1.19
C GLN A 70 13.84 5.25 1.80
N ILE A 71 13.15 4.11 1.84
CA ILE A 71 13.76 2.83 2.25
C ILE A 71 14.85 2.42 1.27
N THR A 72 14.54 2.42 -0.03
CA THR A 72 15.47 2.02 -1.09
C THR A 72 16.70 2.92 -1.13
N GLU A 73 16.52 4.23 -1.03
CA GLU A 73 17.62 5.20 -0.92
C GLU A 73 18.46 4.92 0.33
N SER A 74 17.79 4.69 1.47
CA SER A 74 18.48 4.42 2.74
C SER A 74 19.25 3.10 2.75
N GLU A 75 18.82 2.06 2.01
CA GLU A 75 19.55 0.80 1.91
C GLU A 75 20.97 0.98 1.35
N SER A 76 21.16 1.98 0.48
CA SER A 76 22.45 2.30 -0.14
C SER A 76 23.41 3.05 0.80
N ARG A 77 22.90 3.63 1.89
CA ARG A 77 23.69 4.40 2.86
C ARG A 77 24.69 3.52 3.59
N ARG A 78 25.82 4.12 3.99
CA ARG A 78 26.91 3.46 4.73
C ARG A 78 27.21 4.13 6.08
N ASP A 79 26.32 5.01 6.52
CA ASP A 79 26.42 5.72 7.79
C ASP A 79 25.55 5.08 8.88
N ARG A 80 25.79 5.46 10.15
CA ARG A 80 25.12 4.91 11.32
C ARG A 80 23.62 5.21 11.36
N GLU A 81 23.16 6.24 10.66
CA GLU A 81 21.75 6.63 10.63
C GLU A 81 20.92 5.74 9.70
N LYS A 82 21.56 4.97 8.80
CA LYS A 82 20.93 3.99 7.89
C LYS A 82 19.79 3.22 8.58
N LYS A 83 20.09 2.61 9.73
CA LYS A 83 19.11 1.79 10.46
C LYS A 83 17.91 2.60 10.90
N PHE A 84 18.15 3.80 11.44
CA PHE A 84 17.10 4.68 11.92
C PHE A 84 16.15 5.08 10.79
N PHE A 85 16.70 5.48 9.64
CA PHE A 85 15.88 5.84 8.48
C PHE A 85 15.07 4.66 7.94
N ILE A 86 15.70 3.50 7.72
CA ILE A 86 14.98 2.31 7.23
C ILE A 86 13.88 1.92 8.22
N HIS A 87 14.17 1.91 9.52
CA HIS A 87 13.19 1.58 10.56
C HIS A 87 12.00 2.55 10.53
N TYR A 88 12.28 3.86 10.55
CA TYR A 88 11.24 4.90 10.51
C TYR A 88 10.36 4.79 9.26
N HIS A 89 10.97 4.67 8.09
CA HIS A 89 10.23 4.62 6.83
C HIS A 89 9.49 3.28 6.65
N THR A 90 10.00 2.16 7.16
CA THR A 90 9.26 0.88 7.20
C THR A 90 8.00 1.00 8.06
N TYR A 91 8.08 1.71 9.19
CA TYR A 91 6.91 1.91 10.05
C TYR A 91 5.88 2.79 9.34
N ALA A 92 6.33 3.91 8.78
CA ALA A 92 5.48 4.78 7.96
C ALA A 92 4.84 4.00 6.80
N TYR A 93 5.60 3.15 6.11
CA TYR A 93 5.12 2.31 5.01
C TYR A 93 3.95 1.43 5.46
N VAL A 94 4.11 0.64 6.53
CA VAL A 94 3.03 -0.23 7.08
C VAL A 94 1.79 0.58 7.47
N PHE A 95 1.97 1.74 8.12
CA PHE A 95 0.85 2.61 8.48
C PHE A 95 0.12 3.15 7.26
N MET A 96 0.85 3.59 6.24
CA MET A 96 0.26 4.12 5.00
C MET A 96 -0.40 3.02 4.17
N THR A 97 0.13 1.79 4.15
CA THR A 97 -0.56 0.65 3.53
C THR A 97 -1.92 0.42 4.19
N LYS A 98 -1.96 0.41 5.53
CA LYS A 98 -3.23 0.22 6.24
C LYS A 98 -4.21 1.39 6.01
N SER A 99 -3.72 2.62 6.02
CA SER A 99 -4.52 3.81 5.74
C SER A 99 -5.08 3.80 4.31
N PHE A 100 -4.30 3.33 3.33
CA PHE A 100 -4.75 3.12 1.96
C PHE A 100 -5.88 2.08 1.89
N LEU A 101 -5.75 0.94 2.57
CA LEU A 101 -6.81 -0.07 2.64
C LEU A 101 -8.10 0.47 3.27
N ASP A 102 -7.99 1.32 4.29
CA ASP A 102 -9.16 1.98 4.91
C ASP A 102 -9.85 2.93 3.94
N ALA A 103 -9.09 3.76 3.21
CA ALA A 103 -9.64 4.65 2.20
C ALA A 103 -10.35 3.87 1.08
N CYS A 104 -9.78 2.75 0.64
CA CYS A 104 -10.43 1.82 -0.29
C CYS A 104 -11.73 1.23 0.27
N ALA A 105 -11.76 0.83 1.54
CA ALA A 105 -12.97 0.32 2.19
C ALA A 105 -14.06 1.40 2.27
N VAL A 106 -13.69 2.64 2.61
CA VAL A 106 -14.62 3.79 2.62
C VAL A 106 -15.19 4.04 1.22
N PHE A 107 -14.34 4.03 0.19
CA PHE A 107 -14.79 4.19 -1.19
C PHE A 107 -15.80 3.13 -1.59
N LEU A 108 -15.57 1.86 -1.27
CA LEU A 108 -16.51 0.77 -1.55
C LEU A 108 -17.81 0.91 -0.76
N ASN A 109 -17.73 1.29 0.52
CA ASN A 109 -18.89 1.52 1.37
C ASN A 109 -19.81 2.60 0.79
N GLU A 110 -19.23 3.72 0.34
CA GLU A 110 -19.96 4.84 -0.26
C GLU A 110 -20.46 4.52 -1.68
N SER A 111 -19.63 3.85 -2.48
CA SER A 111 -19.96 3.55 -3.88
C SER A 111 -21.12 2.56 -4.02
N TYR A 112 -21.18 1.58 -3.12
CA TYR A 112 -22.21 0.53 -3.11
C TYR A 112 -23.26 0.71 -2.01
N ALA A 113 -23.22 1.83 -1.26
CA ALA A 113 -24.13 2.12 -0.16
C ALA A 113 -24.29 0.93 0.83
N LEU A 114 -23.16 0.38 1.32
CA LEU A 114 -23.14 -0.85 2.13
C LEU A 114 -23.62 -0.66 3.58
N GLU A 115 -23.89 0.59 3.99
CA GLU A 115 -24.39 1.00 5.31
C GLU A 115 -23.54 0.53 6.52
N GLN A 116 -22.28 0.14 6.30
CA GLN A 116 -21.36 -0.18 7.39
C GLN A 116 -20.91 1.10 8.11
N ARG A 117 -20.63 1.00 9.41
CA ARG A 117 -20.27 2.14 10.26
C ARG A 117 -19.02 1.87 11.09
N GLY A 118 -18.25 2.94 11.32
CA GLY A 118 -17.07 2.93 12.18
C GLY A 118 -16.08 1.83 11.79
N SER A 119 -15.62 1.06 12.77
CA SER A 119 -14.67 -0.04 12.52
C SER A 119 -15.22 -1.14 11.61
N GLY A 120 -16.53 -1.18 11.32
CA GLY A 120 -17.12 -2.13 10.38
C GLY A 120 -16.71 -1.92 8.92
N ILE A 121 -16.19 -0.74 8.57
CA ILE A 121 -15.71 -0.39 7.23
C ILE A 121 -14.24 -0.83 7.10
N ALA A 122 -14.00 -2.11 6.77
CA ALA A 122 -12.65 -2.63 6.64
C ALA A 122 -12.59 -3.89 5.75
N LEU A 123 -11.61 -3.96 4.84
CA LEU A 123 -11.45 -5.03 3.86
C LEU A 123 -11.06 -6.39 4.48
N ASP A 124 -10.46 -6.41 5.67
CA ASP A 124 -10.13 -7.64 6.40
C ASP A 124 -11.35 -8.26 7.11
N LYS A 125 -12.45 -7.51 7.25
CA LYS A 125 -13.64 -7.96 7.97
C LYS A 125 -14.59 -8.74 7.08
N GLN A 126 -14.89 -9.97 7.47
CA GLN A 126 -15.85 -10.82 6.75
C GLN A 126 -17.24 -10.17 6.67
N SER A 127 -17.67 -9.43 7.68
CA SER A 127 -18.96 -8.72 7.66
C SER A 127 -19.04 -7.69 6.52
N PHE A 128 -17.95 -6.95 6.29
CA PHE A 128 -17.86 -5.97 5.22
C PHE A 128 -17.89 -6.66 3.85
N ILE A 129 -17.07 -7.71 3.69
CA ILE A 129 -17.01 -8.51 2.46
C ILE A 129 -18.36 -9.15 2.15
N ASN A 130 -19.08 -9.68 3.15
CA ASN A 130 -20.41 -10.25 2.96
C ASN A 130 -21.45 -9.21 2.54
N CYS A 131 -21.31 -7.96 2.95
CA CYS A 131 -22.18 -6.87 2.48
C CYS A 131 -21.87 -6.51 1.02
N LEU A 132 -20.58 -6.44 0.67
CA LEU A 132 -20.17 -6.20 -0.72
C LEU A 132 -20.61 -7.33 -1.65
N ASP A 133 -20.51 -8.59 -1.22
CA ASP A 133 -20.91 -9.78 -2.00
C ASP A 133 -22.36 -9.72 -2.45
N LYS A 134 -23.26 -9.18 -1.60
CA LYS A 134 -24.68 -9.03 -1.93
C LYS A 134 -24.95 -8.02 -3.05
N VAL A 135 -24.07 -7.03 -3.21
CA VAL A 135 -24.26 -5.92 -4.16
C VAL A 135 -23.38 -6.10 -5.40
N ASN A 136 -22.18 -6.64 -5.24
CA ASN A 136 -21.23 -6.92 -6.33
C ASN A 136 -20.41 -8.21 -6.03
N PRO A 137 -20.95 -9.39 -6.40
CA PRO A 137 -20.28 -10.68 -6.19
C PRO A 137 -18.99 -10.81 -7.00
N ASP A 138 -18.96 -10.26 -8.22
CA ASP A 138 -17.81 -10.36 -9.12
C ASP A 138 -16.59 -9.60 -8.57
N LEU A 139 -16.81 -8.39 -8.05
CA LEU A 139 -15.78 -7.65 -7.34
C LEU A 139 -15.32 -8.40 -6.09
N THR A 140 -16.25 -8.97 -5.33
CA THR A 140 -15.90 -9.73 -4.11
C THR A 140 -15.03 -10.95 -4.43
N LYS A 141 -15.34 -11.66 -5.52
CA LYS A 141 -14.53 -12.78 -6.01
C LYS A 141 -13.12 -12.33 -6.41
N GLN A 142 -12.97 -11.16 -7.04
CA GLN A 142 -11.67 -10.59 -7.38
C GLN A 142 -10.89 -10.19 -6.12
N LEU A 143 -11.54 -9.59 -5.12
CA LEU A 143 -10.90 -9.21 -3.86
C LEU A 143 -10.47 -10.42 -3.02
N HIS A 144 -11.06 -11.60 -3.23
CA HIS A 144 -10.72 -12.78 -2.45
C HIS A 144 -9.24 -13.18 -2.60
N SER A 145 -8.62 -12.98 -3.75
CA SER A 145 -7.20 -13.30 -3.97
C SER A 145 -6.26 -12.51 -3.05
N GLN A 146 -6.69 -11.33 -2.58
CA GLN A 146 -5.88 -10.45 -1.73
C GLN A 146 -6.18 -10.58 -0.23
N ARG A 147 -7.07 -11.50 0.15
CA ARG A 147 -7.55 -11.61 1.54
C ARG A 147 -6.44 -11.84 2.56
N GLU A 148 -5.47 -12.67 2.23
CA GLU A 148 -4.35 -12.94 3.13
C GLU A 148 -3.43 -11.73 3.27
N TRP A 149 -3.22 -10.97 2.19
CA TRP A 149 -2.50 -9.70 2.26
C TRP A 149 -3.20 -8.69 3.17
N PHE A 150 -4.53 -8.54 3.09
CA PHE A 150 -5.28 -7.64 3.99
C PHE A 150 -5.07 -7.99 5.46
N LYS A 151 -5.18 -9.28 5.82
CA LYS A 151 -4.94 -9.76 7.18
C LYS A 151 -3.50 -9.51 7.61
N LEU A 152 -2.54 -9.72 6.70
CA LEU A 152 -1.13 -9.50 6.96
C LEU A 152 -0.85 -8.03 7.30
N VAL A 153 -1.33 -7.09 6.49
CA VAL A 153 -1.21 -5.64 6.74
C VAL A 153 -1.76 -5.27 8.12
N VAL A 154 -2.92 -5.81 8.49
CA VAL A 154 -3.53 -5.58 9.82
C VAL A 154 -2.67 -6.15 10.94
N ARG A 155 -2.12 -7.37 10.79
CA ARG A 155 -1.25 -7.99 11.79
C ARG A 155 0.04 -7.20 12.00
N TYR A 156 0.69 -6.76 10.91
CA TYR A 156 1.87 -5.90 10.97
C TYR A 156 1.57 -4.59 11.69
N ARG A 157 0.50 -3.89 11.29
CA ARG A 157 0.08 -2.64 11.93
C ARG A 157 -0.26 -2.83 13.41
N ASN A 158 -0.94 -3.92 13.78
CA ASN A 158 -1.29 -4.20 15.17
C ASN A 158 -0.07 -4.51 16.03
N ASN A 159 0.93 -5.24 15.51
CA ASN A 159 2.19 -5.48 16.21
C ASN A 159 2.95 -4.19 16.49
N LEU A 160 2.96 -3.25 15.52
CA LEU A 160 3.58 -1.94 15.68
C LEU A 160 2.96 -1.12 16.83
N ILE A 161 1.64 -1.15 17.00
CA ILE A 161 0.95 -0.30 17.99
C ILE A 161 0.81 -0.94 19.38
N HIS A 162 0.88 -2.28 19.50
CA HIS A 162 0.46 -2.97 20.73
C HIS A 162 1.51 -3.88 21.38
N LYS A 163 2.55 -4.33 20.69
CA LYS A 163 3.51 -5.31 21.25
C LYS A 163 4.86 -4.70 21.62
N HIS A 164 5.85 -4.77 20.72
CA HIS A 164 7.23 -4.35 20.97
C HIS A 164 7.86 -3.61 19.78
N GLY A 165 7.07 -3.27 18.76
CA GLY A 165 7.57 -2.83 17.46
C GLY A 165 7.90 -4.01 16.53
N LEU A 166 8.15 -3.71 15.26
CA LEU A 166 8.67 -4.67 14.29
C LEU A 166 10.20 -4.63 14.33
N TYR A 167 10.82 -5.81 14.31
CA TYR A 167 12.25 -5.92 14.07
C TYR A 167 12.57 -5.44 12.64
N VAL A 168 13.54 -4.52 12.52
CA VAL A 168 14.07 -4.05 11.25
C VAL A 168 15.59 -3.96 11.39
N GLY A 169 16.32 -4.89 10.76
CA GLY A 169 17.76 -5.00 10.98
C GLY A 169 18.44 -6.07 10.14
N PRO A 170 19.76 -6.31 10.31
CA PRO A 170 20.45 -7.42 9.66
C PRO A 170 19.82 -8.77 10.04
N ILE A 171 20.21 -9.87 9.40
CA ILE A 171 19.84 -11.19 9.94
C ILE A 171 20.50 -11.33 11.33
N PRO A 172 19.83 -11.92 12.34
CA PRO A 172 20.34 -12.03 13.72
C PRO A 172 21.66 -12.80 13.87
N THR A 173 22.08 -13.52 12.83
CA THR A 173 23.30 -14.33 12.81
C THR A 173 24.50 -13.50 12.36
N VAL A 174 25.20 -12.89 13.32
CA VAL A 174 26.54 -12.34 13.07
C VAL A 174 27.54 -13.52 13.03
N PRO A 175 28.46 -13.59 12.05
CA PRO A 175 29.48 -14.62 12.01
C PRO A 175 30.31 -14.71 13.30
N ASP A 176 30.47 -15.91 13.88
CA ASP A 176 31.25 -16.15 15.11
C ASP A 176 32.73 -15.71 15.01
N SER A 177 33.22 -15.52 13.78
CA SER A 177 34.56 -15.02 13.49
C SER A 177 34.72 -13.52 13.77
N LEU A 178 33.63 -12.74 13.85
CA LEU A 178 33.66 -11.31 14.15
C LEU A 178 33.55 -11.07 15.66
N LYS A 179 34.72 -10.90 16.30
CA LYS A 179 34.81 -10.62 17.75
C LYS A 179 35.10 -9.15 18.09
N ASP A 180 35.60 -8.38 17.12
CA ASP A 180 35.86 -6.95 17.29
C ASP A 180 34.56 -6.14 17.14
N PRO A 181 34.13 -5.35 18.14
CA PRO A 181 32.92 -4.54 18.08
C PRO A 181 32.87 -3.57 16.88
N ILE A 182 34.01 -3.02 16.45
CA ILE A 182 34.06 -2.11 15.29
C ILE A 182 33.79 -2.87 14.00
N ALA A 183 34.39 -4.05 13.84
CA ALA A 183 34.13 -4.93 12.70
C ALA A 183 32.67 -5.43 12.66
N VAL A 184 32.08 -5.72 13.82
CA VAL A 184 30.65 -6.07 13.93
C VAL A 184 29.77 -4.89 13.49
N ASP A 185 30.04 -3.67 13.95
CA ASP A 185 29.31 -2.48 13.53
C ASP A 185 29.40 -2.27 12.00
N GLN A 186 30.61 -2.37 11.43
CA GLN A 186 30.82 -2.26 9.99
C GLN A 186 30.09 -3.36 9.20
N TYR A 187 30.15 -4.61 9.69
CA TYR A 187 29.42 -5.71 9.11
C TYR A 187 27.92 -5.39 9.05
N ILE A 188 27.34 -4.93 10.16
CA ILE A 188 25.91 -4.61 10.20
C ILE A 188 25.55 -3.47 9.22
N LEU A 189 26.39 -2.43 9.08
CA LEU A 189 26.12 -1.33 8.14
C LEU A 189 26.13 -1.77 6.67
N THR A 190 26.89 -2.81 6.36
CA THR A 190 26.94 -3.39 5.01
C THR A 190 25.77 -4.32 4.72
N GLN A 191 25.12 -4.87 5.75
CA GLN A 191 23.99 -5.77 5.57
C GLN A 191 22.73 -5.04 5.03
N PRO A 192 21.91 -5.73 4.22
CA PRO A 192 20.53 -5.32 3.95
C PRO A 192 19.70 -5.32 5.24
N ALA A 193 18.57 -4.62 5.22
CA ALA A 193 17.61 -4.69 6.31
C ALA A 193 16.58 -5.78 6.04
N TYR A 194 16.17 -6.46 7.10
CA TYR A 194 15.24 -7.57 7.09
C TYR A 194 14.16 -7.37 8.14
N ILE A 195 13.02 -7.99 7.89
CA ILE A 195 11.90 -8.11 8.82
C ILE A 195 11.46 -9.57 8.91
N PRO A 196 10.87 -10.00 10.03
CA PRO A 196 10.25 -11.32 10.13
C PRO A 196 9.08 -11.43 9.17
N ASN A 197 8.96 -12.54 8.45
CA ASN A 197 7.78 -12.82 7.63
C ASN A 197 6.51 -12.93 8.50
N ASP A 198 6.65 -13.51 9.70
CA ASP A 198 5.60 -13.54 10.71
C ASP A 198 5.69 -12.31 11.64
N PRO A 199 4.75 -11.35 11.57
CA PRO A 199 4.78 -10.16 12.42
C PRO A 199 4.57 -10.47 13.90
N ASP A 200 4.07 -11.66 14.24
CA ASP A 200 3.89 -12.08 15.63
C ASP A 200 5.17 -12.64 16.27
N LEU A 201 6.26 -12.75 15.50
CA LEU A 201 7.57 -13.12 16.01
C LEU A 201 8.09 -12.03 16.96
N LEU A 202 8.20 -12.36 18.24
CA LEU A 202 8.67 -11.42 19.27
C LEU A 202 10.14 -11.07 19.07
N ILE A 203 10.50 -9.81 19.31
CA ILE A 203 11.89 -9.34 19.23
C ILE A 203 12.82 -10.18 20.12
N ASP A 204 12.38 -10.56 21.32
CA ASP A 204 13.16 -11.40 22.21
C ASP A 204 13.40 -12.80 21.61
N ASN A 205 12.43 -13.37 20.89
CA ASN A 205 12.61 -14.66 20.22
C ASN A 205 13.68 -14.59 19.12
N ILE A 206 13.69 -13.47 18.37
CA ILE A 206 14.70 -13.20 17.34
C ILE A 206 16.10 -13.15 17.96
N TYR A 207 16.26 -12.43 19.07
CA TYR A 207 17.55 -12.33 19.77
C TYR A 207 17.95 -13.62 20.49
N ASN A 208 16.99 -14.44 20.91
CA ASN A 208 17.23 -15.76 21.49
C ASN A 208 17.61 -16.82 20.44
N GLY A 209 17.79 -16.41 19.17
CA GLY A 209 18.23 -17.31 18.10
C GLY A 209 17.14 -18.29 17.66
N VAL A 210 15.86 -17.98 17.89
CA VAL A 210 14.77 -18.76 17.31
C VAL A 210 14.81 -18.60 15.80
N GLU A 211 14.89 -19.73 15.09
CA GLU A 211 14.84 -19.75 13.63
C GLU A 211 13.50 -19.16 13.16
N GLY A 212 13.58 -18.19 12.25
CA GLY A 212 12.42 -17.55 11.63
C GLY A 212 12.71 -17.23 10.18
N ASP A 213 11.66 -17.17 9.38
CA ASP A 213 11.77 -16.73 7.99
C ASP A 213 11.85 -15.21 7.94
N PHE A 214 12.93 -14.68 7.38
CA PHE A 214 13.16 -13.24 7.21
C PHE A 214 13.06 -12.84 5.74
N ILE A 215 12.44 -11.68 5.50
CA ILE A 215 12.33 -11.09 4.17
C ILE A 215 13.08 -9.76 4.17
N LYS A 216 13.75 -9.44 3.07
CA LYS A 216 14.39 -8.13 2.90
C LYS A 216 13.33 -7.04 2.88
N VAL A 217 13.59 -5.93 3.58
CA VAL A 217 12.67 -4.79 3.64
C VAL A 217 12.31 -4.29 2.24
N THR A 218 13.30 -4.17 1.33
CA THR A 218 13.07 -3.74 -0.05
C THR A 218 12.15 -4.66 -0.83
N CYS A 219 12.36 -5.98 -0.75
CA CYS A 219 11.45 -6.95 -1.37
C CYS A 219 10.03 -6.84 -0.81
N PHE A 220 9.90 -6.67 0.50
CA PHE A 220 8.62 -6.49 1.17
C PHE A 220 7.87 -5.25 0.69
N VAL A 221 8.54 -4.10 0.59
CA VAL A 221 7.88 -2.85 0.14
C VAL A 221 7.61 -2.84 -1.37
N ASP A 222 8.41 -3.53 -2.17
CA ASP A 222 8.18 -3.69 -3.61
C ASP A 222 6.96 -4.57 -3.88
N GLU A 223 6.80 -5.66 -3.13
CA GLU A 223 5.64 -6.55 -3.25
C GLU A 223 4.35 -5.83 -2.86
N TRP A 224 4.34 -5.17 -1.70
CA TRP A 224 3.14 -4.53 -1.18
C TRP A 224 2.66 -3.33 -1.99
N ILE A 225 3.56 -2.59 -2.65
CA ILE A 225 3.11 -1.48 -3.51
C ILE A 225 2.44 -1.99 -4.77
N ASN A 226 2.91 -3.12 -5.30
CA ASN A 226 2.28 -3.77 -6.45
C ASN A 226 0.91 -4.33 -6.07
N GLU A 227 0.77 -4.96 -4.91
CA GLU A 227 -0.53 -5.40 -4.37
C GLU A 227 -1.49 -4.22 -4.17
N ALA A 228 -0.99 -3.10 -3.60
CA ALA A 228 -1.79 -1.89 -3.44
C ALA A 228 -2.26 -1.32 -4.78
N PHE A 229 -1.40 -1.27 -5.78
CA PHE A 229 -1.78 -0.81 -7.12
C PHE A 229 -2.80 -1.77 -7.77
N HIS A 230 -2.58 -3.08 -7.65
CA HIS A 230 -3.48 -4.10 -8.16
C HIS A 230 -4.86 -4.00 -7.53
N LEU A 231 -4.94 -3.83 -6.21
CA LEU A 231 -6.19 -3.56 -5.48
C LEU A 231 -6.91 -2.35 -6.04
N PHE A 232 -6.19 -1.24 -6.18
CA PHE A 232 -6.78 0.01 -6.64
C PHE A 232 -7.38 -0.15 -8.04
N HIS A 233 -6.66 -0.83 -8.93
CA HIS A 233 -7.14 -1.15 -10.27
C HIS A 233 -8.39 -2.05 -10.23
N ILE A 234 -8.43 -3.09 -9.39
CA ILE A 234 -9.61 -3.96 -9.23
C ILE A 234 -10.83 -3.14 -8.79
N ILE A 235 -10.67 -2.30 -7.76
CA ILE A 235 -11.75 -1.48 -7.20
C ILE A 235 -12.29 -0.51 -8.24
N LEU A 236 -11.40 0.24 -8.90
CA LEU A 236 -11.81 1.23 -9.90
C LEU A 236 -12.41 0.57 -11.14
N SER A 237 -11.89 -0.57 -11.60
CA SER A 237 -12.45 -1.30 -12.74
C SER A 237 -13.87 -1.79 -12.42
N GLY A 238 -14.06 -2.41 -11.25
CA GLY A 238 -15.38 -2.86 -10.81
C GLY A 238 -16.38 -1.71 -10.65
N PHE A 239 -15.90 -0.56 -10.17
CA PHE A 239 -16.69 0.68 -10.10
C PHE A 239 -17.10 1.18 -11.48
N THR A 240 -16.15 1.38 -12.41
CA THR A 240 -16.47 1.90 -13.75
C THR A 240 -17.42 1.00 -14.52
N THR A 241 -17.23 -0.32 -14.47
CA THR A 241 -18.14 -1.27 -15.14
C THR A 241 -19.55 -1.20 -14.57
N SER A 242 -19.68 -1.09 -13.23
CA SER A 242 -21.00 -1.00 -12.58
C SER A 242 -21.77 0.27 -12.98
N PHE A 243 -21.08 1.38 -13.23
CA PHE A 243 -21.71 2.63 -13.64
C PHE A 243 -21.99 2.74 -15.14
N GLU A 244 -21.16 2.13 -15.99
CA GLU A 244 -21.42 2.06 -17.45
C GLU A 244 -22.65 1.21 -17.79
N VAL A 245 -22.90 0.13 -17.03
CA VAL A 245 -24.11 -0.71 -17.20
C VAL A 245 -25.39 0.03 -16.78
N HIS A 246 -25.27 1.09 -15.97
CA HIS A 246 -26.40 1.85 -15.42
C HIS A 246 -26.54 3.26 -15.98
N ASP A 247 -25.84 3.62 -17.07
CA ASP A 247 -26.06 4.90 -17.75
C ASP A 247 -27.28 4.80 -18.72
N PRO A 248 -28.42 5.43 -18.39
CA PRO A 248 -29.61 5.40 -19.25
C PRO A 248 -29.39 6.06 -20.62
N ASN A 249 -28.29 6.80 -20.81
CA ASN A 249 -27.96 7.44 -22.09
C ASN A 249 -27.15 6.54 -23.05
N ILE A 250 -26.71 5.35 -22.63
CA ILE A 250 -25.98 4.42 -23.50
C ILE A 250 -26.94 3.59 -24.37
N ASN A 251 -28.18 3.40 -23.93
CA ASN A 251 -29.22 2.70 -24.70
C ASN A 251 -30.08 3.62 -25.60
N SER A 252 -29.71 4.89 -25.76
CA SER A 252 -30.42 5.85 -26.62
C SER A 252 -29.72 6.14 -27.95
N LYS A 253 -28.96 5.18 -28.47
CA LYS A 253 -28.45 5.21 -29.86
C LYS A 253 -28.99 4.04 -30.66
#